data_AF-A0A1W9VG62-F1
#
_entry.id   AF-A0A1W9VG62-F1
#
_cell.length_a   1.000
_cell.length_b   1.000
_cell.length_c   1.000
_cell.angle_alpha   90.00
_cell.angle_beta   90.00
_cell.angle_gamma   90.00
#
_symmetry.space_group_name_H-M   'P 1'
#
loop_
_entity.id
_entity.type
_entity.pdbx_description
1 polymer ?
#
loop_
_entity_poly.entity_id
_entity_poly.type
_entity_poly.pdbx_seq_one_letter_code
_entity_poly.pdbx_strand_id
1 'polypeptide(L)'
;MSYRETERKKVIEIRDELFRDSGGGMFSKKKREFVLNNAVLNLWAGIREDAQDYFSRNQITWWKGNESTGHLLSSQIACLNHLYPIRQRKDLATAILRNIDQRIVEAVIVDDGFAKIILARNHILAAQIVLPLMP
;
A
#
# COMPACT_ATOMS: atom_id res chain seq x y z
N MET A 1 29.87 -2.54 4.88
CA MET A 1 28.60 -2.64 4.12
C MET A 1 27.69 -1.53 4.62
N SER A 2 27.12 -0.72 3.74
CA SER A 2 26.20 0.36 4.10
C SER A 2 24.81 -0.19 4.43
N TYR A 3 24.02 0.55 5.22
CA TYR A 3 22.63 0.18 5.53
C TYR A 3 21.82 -0.16 4.26
N ARG A 4 21.97 0.66 3.22
CA ARG A 4 21.28 0.44 1.93
C ARG A 4 21.66 -0.87 1.24
N GLU A 5 22.92 -1.30 1.38
CA GLU A 5 23.37 -2.59 0.82
C GLU A 5 22.84 -3.76 1.63
N THR A 6 22.83 -3.64 2.96
CA THR A 6 22.24 -4.63 3.86
C THR A 6 20.76 -4.84 3.56
N GLU A 7 19.96 -3.77 3.45
CA GLU A 7 18.52 -3.89 3.16
C GLU A 7 18.27 -4.49 1.77
N ARG A 8 19.09 -4.14 0.78
CA ARG A 8 19.00 -4.76 -0.56
C ARG A 8 19.27 -6.25 -0.53
N LYS A 9 20.24 -6.69 0.26
CA LYS A 9 20.53 -8.12 0.42
C LYS A 9 19.35 -8.86 1.05
N LYS A 10 18.78 -8.32 2.13
CA LYS A 10 17.62 -8.91 2.80
C LYS A 10 16.42 -9.07 1.87
N VAL A 11 16.09 -8.06 1.06
CA VAL A 11 14.93 -8.17 0.16
C VAL A 11 15.17 -9.13 -1.01
N ILE A 12 16.43 -9.41 -1.37
CA ILE A 12 16.74 -10.47 -2.35
C ILE A 12 16.45 -11.85 -1.73
N GLU A 13 16.84 -12.08 -0.49
CA GLU A 13 16.53 -13.32 0.24
C GLU A 13 15.00 -13.51 0.36
N ILE A 14 14.26 -12.47 0.75
CA ILE A 14 12.80 -12.47 0.82
C ILE A 14 12.16 -12.69 -0.56
N ARG A 15 12.73 -12.10 -1.62
CA ARG A 15 12.27 -12.28 -3.00
C ARG A 15 12.25 -13.77 -3.35
N ASP A 16 13.37 -14.44 -3.12
CA ASP A 16 13.56 -15.84 -3.50
C ASP A 16 12.63 -16.79 -2.72
N GLU A 17 12.24 -16.40 -1.50
CA GLU A 17 11.29 -17.15 -0.69
C GLU A 17 9.82 -16.91 -1.07
N LEU A 18 9.42 -15.64 -1.29
CA LEU A 18 8.02 -15.26 -1.39
C LEU A 18 7.53 -15.02 -2.83
N PHE A 19 8.41 -14.67 -3.75
CA PHE A 19 8.04 -14.24 -5.09
C PHE A 19 8.44 -15.27 -6.14
N ARG A 20 7.53 -15.54 -7.08
CA ARG A 20 7.80 -16.34 -8.29
C ARG A 20 8.44 -15.50 -9.39
N ASP A 21 9.46 -14.72 -9.02
CA ASP A 21 10.13 -13.76 -9.90
C ASP A 21 11.62 -13.68 -9.52
N SER A 22 12.51 -13.88 -10.49
CA SER A 22 13.96 -13.91 -10.29
C SER A 22 14.59 -12.53 -10.07
N GLY A 23 13.78 -11.46 -10.03
CA GLY A 23 14.22 -10.09 -10.02
C GLY A 23 14.87 -9.65 -11.32
N GLY A 24 15.71 -8.61 -11.25
CA GLY A 24 16.37 -8.03 -12.43
C GLY A 24 15.51 -6.99 -13.16
N GLY A 25 14.44 -6.52 -12.54
CA GLY A 25 13.61 -5.44 -13.03
C GLY A 25 14.39 -4.13 -13.18
N MET A 26 13.83 -3.22 -13.99
CA MET A 26 14.46 -1.95 -14.32
C MET A 26 14.23 -0.91 -13.23
N PHE A 27 15.30 -0.30 -12.72
CA PHE A 27 15.22 0.85 -11.82
C PHE A 27 16.32 1.86 -12.11
N SER A 28 15.92 3.11 -12.39
CA SER A 28 16.81 4.18 -12.83
C SER A 28 17.71 3.77 -14.01
N LYS A 29 17.08 3.20 -15.05
CA LYS A 29 17.74 2.70 -16.29
C LYS A 29 18.78 1.60 -16.07
N LYS A 30 18.79 0.94 -14.90
CA LYS A 30 19.66 -0.19 -14.60
C LYS A 30 18.83 -1.36 -14.11
N LYS A 31 19.14 -2.58 -14.58
CA LYS A 31 18.60 -3.80 -13.99
C LYS A 31 19.10 -3.92 -12.55
N ARG A 32 18.19 -4.27 -11.64
CA ARG A 32 18.49 -4.43 -10.22
C ARG A 32 17.90 -5.74 -9.75
N GLU A 33 18.72 -6.53 -9.07
CA GLU A 33 18.33 -7.84 -8.56
C GLU A 33 17.15 -7.74 -7.59
N PHE A 34 17.18 -6.79 -6.65
CA PHE A 34 16.11 -6.53 -5.68
C PHE A 34 14.84 -5.89 -6.27
N VAL A 35 14.73 -5.75 -7.59
CA VAL A 35 13.55 -5.21 -8.27
C VAL A 35 12.92 -6.36 -9.05
N LEU A 36 11.65 -6.62 -8.82
CA LEU A 36 10.89 -7.64 -9.54
C LEU A 36 10.84 -7.33 -11.04
N ASN A 37 10.98 -8.36 -11.87
CA ASN A 37 10.84 -8.23 -13.31
C ASN A 37 9.37 -7.98 -13.69
N ASN A 38 8.44 -8.71 -13.07
CA ASN A 38 7.01 -8.43 -13.12
C ASN A 38 6.59 -7.56 -11.92
N ALA A 39 6.52 -6.25 -12.15
CA ALA A 39 6.26 -5.26 -11.12
C ALA A 39 4.91 -5.44 -10.39
N VAL A 40 3.89 -5.92 -11.10
CA VAL A 40 2.54 -6.15 -10.57
C VAL A 40 2.53 -7.21 -9.46
N LEU A 41 3.51 -8.12 -9.44
CA LEU A 41 3.65 -9.11 -8.37
C LEU A 41 3.99 -8.48 -7.02
N ASN A 42 4.48 -7.23 -7.00
CA ASN A 42 4.80 -6.51 -5.77
C ASN A 42 3.52 -6.08 -4.99
N LEU A 43 2.37 -6.05 -5.66
CA LEU A 43 1.07 -5.91 -5.00
C LEU A 43 0.55 -7.28 -4.56
N TRP A 44 0.09 -7.35 -3.31
CA TRP A 44 -0.55 -8.55 -2.77
C TRP A 44 -1.78 -8.93 -3.61
N ALA A 45 -1.90 -10.22 -3.91
CA ALA A 45 -2.91 -10.73 -4.83
C ALA A 45 -4.34 -10.31 -4.46
N GLY A 46 -4.67 -10.24 -3.16
CA GLY A 46 -6.01 -9.88 -2.70
C GLY A 46 -6.43 -8.43 -2.95
N ILE A 47 -5.50 -7.53 -3.27
CA ILE A 47 -5.81 -6.12 -3.58
C ILE A 47 -5.35 -5.68 -4.97
N ARG A 48 -4.61 -6.52 -5.68
CA ARG A 48 -3.82 -6.11 -6.84
C ARG A 48 -4.64 -5.43 -7.94
N GLU A 49 -5.78 -6.02 -8.30
CA GLU A 49 -6.67 -5.49 -9.34
C GLU A 49 -7.38 -4.23 -8.83
N ASP A 50 -8.03 -4.32 -7.66
CA ASP A 50 -8.78 -3.21 -7.07
C ASP A 50 -7.90 -1.97 -6.79
N ALA A 51 -6.67 -2.15 -6.32
CA ALA A 51 -5.73 -1.05 -6.08
C ALA A 51 -5.30 -0.38 -7.39
N GLN A 52 -5.08 -1.15 -8.46
CA GLN A 52 -4.75 -0.58 -9.77
C GLN A 52 -5.93 0.20 -10.36
N ASP A 53 -7.14 -0.36 -10.27
CA ASP A 53 -8.36 0.29 -10.72
C ASP A 53 -8.64 1.56 -9.91
N TYR A 54 -8.47 1.52 -8.59
CA TYR A 54 -8.62 2.69 -7.73
C TYR A 54 -7.62 3.79 -8.09
N PHE A 55 -6.34 3.45 -8.32
CA PHE A 55 -5.33 4.42 -8.73
C PHE A 55 -5.67 5.05 -10.08
N SER A 56 -6.10 4.24 -11.05
CA SER A 56 -6.51 4.69 -12.37
C SER A 56 -7.72 5.64 -12.30
N ARG A 57 -8.81 5.24 -11.65
CA ARG A 57 -10.05 6.01 -11.53
C ARG A 57 -9.86 7.34 -10.80
N ASN A 58 -8.97 7.37 -9.81
CA ASN A 58 -8.70 8.56 -8.99
C ASN A 58 -7.46 9.34 -9.47
N GLN A 59 -6.87 8.97 -10.62
CA GLN A 59 -5.69 9.62 -11.18
C GLN A 59 -4.52 9.73 -10.19
N ILE A 60 -4.32 8.68 -9.38
CA ILE A 60 -3.24 8.61 -8.40
C ILE A 60 -1.95 8.18 -9.09
N THR A 61 -0.92 8.99 -8.97
CA THR A 61 0.39 8.73 -9.57
C THR A 61 1.14 7.59 -8.86
N TRP A 62 1.65 6.65 -9.63
CA TRP A 62 2.60 5.66 -9.14
C TRP A 62 3.99 6.26 -8.97
N TRP A 63 4.69 5.86 -7.92
CA TRP A 63 6.04 6.38 -7.67
C TRP A 63 6.97 6.05 -8.83
N LYS A 64 7.51 7.10 -9.46
CA LYS A 64 8.45 7.04 -10.60
C LYS A 64 7.95 6.26 -11.82
N GLY A 65 6.64 6.25 -12.08
CA GLY A 65 6.10 5.61 -13.27
C GLY A 65 4.59 5.77 -13.44
N ASN A 66 4.07 5.16 -14.50
CA ASN A 66 2.63 5.09 -14.78
C ASN A 66 1.99 3.82 -14.20
N GLU A 67 2.80 2.91 -13.68
CA GLU A 67 2.37 1.61 -13.15
C GLU A 67 3.03 1.34 -11.80
N SER A 68 2.48 0.39 -11.05
CA SER A 68 3.07 -0.08 -9.80
C SER A 68 4.54 -0.49 -9.99
N THR A 69 5.38 -0.18 -9.00
CA THR A 69 6.82 -0.45 -9.09
C THR A 69 7.18 -1.85 -8.58
N GLY A 70 8.08 -2.54 -9.26
CA GLY A 70 8.68 -3.80 -8.79
C GLY A 70 9.73 -3.62 -7.71
N HIS A 71 10.01 -2.39 -7.27
CA HIS A 71 11.02 -2.10 -6.27
C HIS A 71 10.57 -2.60 -4.88
N LEU A 72 11.20 -3.65 -4.38
CA LEU A 72 10.79 -4.33 -3.13
C LEU A 72 10.89 -3.46 -1.87
N LEU A 73 11.69 -2.39 -1.91
CA LEU A 73 11.82 -1.39 -0.85
C LEU A 73 10.95 -0.14 -1.10
N SER A 74 9.90 -0.24 -1.92
CA SER A 74 8.98 0.88 -2.20
C SER A 74 8.04 1.11 -1.02
N SER A 75 8.09 2.31 -0.43
CA SER A 75 7.16 2.71 0.64
C SER A 75 5.71 2.76 0.13
N GLN A 76 5.48 3.22 -1.10
CA GLN A 76 4.12 3.26 -1.68
C GLN A 76 3.50 1.85 -1.75
N ILE A 77 4.27 0.86 -2.24
CA ILE A 77 3.80 -0.52 -2.33
C ILE A 77 3.61 -1.14 -0.94
N ALA A 78 4.56 -0.90 -0.01
CA ALA A 78 4.42 -1.36 1.36
C ALA A 78 3.15 -0.79 2.01
N CYS A 79 2.89 0.52 1.89
CA CYS A 79 1.68 1.13 2.42
C CYS A 79 0.41 0.52 1.79
N LEU A 80 0.40 0.26 0.48
CA LEU A 80 -0.74 -0.39 -0.18
C LEU A 80 -0.99 -1.80 0.38
N ASN A 81 0.03 -2.64 0.43
CA ASN A 81 -0.12 -4.02 0.91
C ASN A 81 -0.60 -4.11 2.36
N HIS A 82 -0.30 -3.12 3.20
CA HIS A 82 -0.70 -3.12 4.61
C HIS A 82 -2.02 -2.37 4.87
N LEU A 83 -2.23 -1.20 4.26
CA LEU A 83 -3.33 -0.30 4.59
C LEU A 83 -4.53 -0.42 3.64
N TYR A 84 -4.30 -0.83 2.39
CA TYR A 84 -5.39 -0.97 1.42
C TYR A 84 -6.39 -2.09 1.79
N PRO A 85 -5.98 -3.27 2.28
CA PRO A 85 -6.93 -4.28 2.76
C PRO A 85 -7.76 -3.82 3.96
N ILE A 86 -7.18 -2.98 4.82
CA ILE A 86 -7.85 -2.45 6.02
C ILE A 86 -9.02 -1.54 5.63
N ARG A 87 -8.83 -0.64 4.65
CA ARG A 87 -9.92 0.25 4.19
C ARG A 87 -11.07 -0.48 3.50
N GLN A 88 -10.92 -1.75 3.15
CA GLN A 88 -12.00 -2.57 2.59
C GLN A 88 -12.80 -3.30 3.69
N ARG A 89 -12.35 -3.25 4.95
CA ARG A 89 -12.92 -3.99 6.08
C ARG A 89 -13.37 -3.08 7.21
N LYS A 90 -14.69 -2.91 7.36
CA LYS A 90 -15.30 -2.05 8.38
C LYS A 90 -14.83 -2.38 9.80
N ASP A 91 -14.73 -3.66 10.12
CA ASP A 91 -14.33 -4.17 11.42
C ASP A 91 -12.88 -3.76 11.75
N LEU A 92 -11.95 -3.97 10.81
CA LEU A 92 -10.54 -3.59 10.98
C LEU A 92 -10.35 -2.07 10.99
N ALA A 93 -11.00 -1.36 10.07
CA ALA A 93 -10.95 0.10 10.02
C ALA A 93 -11.48 0.71 11.33
N THR A 94 -12.62 0.22 11.84
CA THR A 94 -13.19 0.67 13.11
C THR A 94 -12.28 0.36 14.29
N ALA A 95 -11.68 -0.84 14.33
CA ALA A 95 -10.77 -1.22 15.39
C ALA A 95 -9.54 -0.31 15.44
N ILE A 96 -8.92 -0.01 14.29
CA ILE A 96 -7.76 0.90 14.21
C ILE A 96 -8.16 2.31 14.64
N LEU A 97 -9.29 2.81 14.14
CA LEU A 97 -9.78 4.14 14.49
C LEU A 97 -10.05 4.28 16.00
N ARG A 98 -10.63 3.26 16.64
CA ARG A 98 -10.87 3.26 18.09
C ARG A 98 -9.59 3.24 18.93
N ASN A 99 -8.48 2.75 18.38
CA ASN A 99 -7.17 2.87 19.03
C ASN A 99 -6.61 4.30 18.97
N ILE A 100 -7.10 5.13 18.04
CA ILE A 100 -6.77 6.56 17.95
C ILE A 100 -7.69 7.39 18.86
N ASP A 101 -9.01 7.13 18.81
CA ASP A 101 -10.01 7.78 19.65
C ASP A 101 -11.13 6.82 20.01
N GLN A 102 -11.25 6.49 21.30
CA GLN A 102 -12.25 5.54 21.81
C GLN A 102 -13.71 6.03 21.67
N ARG A 103 -13.94 7.32 21.39
CA ARG A 103 -15.27 7.89 21.15
C ARG A 103 -15.82 7.56 19.76
N ILE A 104 -15.00 6.97 18.90
CA ILE A 104 -15.36 6.56 17.55
C ILE A 104 -16.33 5.39 17.61
N VAL A 105 -17.52 5.58 17.03
CA VAL A 105 -18.53 4.54 16.97
C VAL A 105 -18.14 3.54 15.90
N GLU A 106 -17.95 3.99 14.67
CA GLU A 106 -17.57 3.12 13.55
C GLU A 106 -16.97 3.87 12.37
N ALA A 107 -16.25 3.11 11.55
CA ALA A 107 -15.83 3.51 10.22
C ALA A 107 -17.01 3.42 9.24
N VAL A 108 -17.14 4.42 8.37
CA VAL A 108 -18.14 4.42 7.29
C VAL A 108 -17.48 4.62 5.92
N ILE A 109 -18.16 4.12 4.89
CA ILE A 109 -17.68 4.18 3.50
C ILE A 109 -17.71 5.63 3.01
N VAL A 110 -16.65 6.00 2.30
CA VAL A 110 -16.51 7.23 1.52
C VAL A 110 -15.93 6.84 0.19
N ASP A 111 -16.60 7.25 -0.88
CA ASP A 111 -16.27 6.84 -2.23
C ASP A 111 -16.24 5.31 -2.32
N ASP A 112 -15.05 4.72 -2.36
CA ASP A 112 -14.84 3.28 -2.58
C ASP A 112 -14.28 2.53 -1.36
N GLY A 113 -14.22 3.16 -0.16
CA GLY A 113 -13.71 2.47 1.03
C GLY A 113 -13.96 3.18 2.36
N PHE A 114 -13.65 2.51 3.47
CA PHE A 114 -13.91 3.01 4.82
C PHE A 114 -12.92 4.12 5.20
N ALA A 115 -13.37 5.38 5.14
CA ALA A 115 -12.52 6.55 5.34
C ALA A 115 -13.22 7.77 6.00
N LYS A 116 -14.46 7.62 6.50
CA LYS A 116 -15.12 8.61 7.37
C LYS A 116 -15.46 7.96 8.71
N ILE A 117 -15.68 8.81 9.72
CA ILE A 117 -15.98 8.37 11.08
C ILE A 117 -17.29 8.99 11.57
N ILE A 118 -18.08 8.20 12.28
CA ILE A 118 -19.20 8.68 13.10
C ILE A 118 -18.76 8.73 14.57
N LEU A 119 -18.86 9.90 15.21
CA LEU A 119 -18.69 10.06 16.64
C LEU A 119 -20.03 9.91 17.38
N ALA A 120 -19.96 9.51 18.67
CA ALA A 120 -21.11 9.27 19.54
C ALA A 120 -22.08 10.46 19.74
N ARG A 121 -21.80 11.64 19.18
CA ARG A 121 -22.63 12.86 19.27
C ARG A 121 -23.13 13.37 17.91
N ASN A 122 -23.25 12.51 16.89
CA ASN A 122 -23.67 12.89 15.52
C ASN A 122 -22.76 13.94 14.84
N HIS A 123 -21.55 14.17 15.34
CA HIS A 123 -20.54 14.93 14.62
C HIS A 123 -19.81 13.99 13.65
N ILE A 124 -19.95 14.23 12.35
CA ILE A 124 -19.19 13.53 11.31
C ILE A 124 -17.82 14.20 11.23
N LEU A 125 -16.76 13.44 11.51
CA LEU A 125 -15.38 13.85 11.24
C LEU A 125 -14.84 12.99 10.10
N ALA A 126 -14.39 13.64 9.04
CA ALA A 126 -13.65 12.98 7.98
C ALA A 126 -12.20 12.81 8.45
N ALA A 127 -11.84 11.64 8.98
CA ALA A 127 -10.46 11.22 9.04
C ALA A 127 -10.25 10.20 7.93
N GLN A 128 -9.71 10.67 6.82
CA GLN A 128 -9.40 9.80 5.71
C GLN A 128 -8.16 8.99 6.11
N ILE A 129 -8.26 7.66 6.08
CA ILE A 129 -7.09 6.78 6.08
C ILE A 129 -6.46 6.95 4.69
N VAL A 130 -5.87 8.12 4.46
CA VAL A 130 -5.14 8.43 3.25
C VAL A 130 -3.90 7.57 3.31
N LEU A 131 -3.83 6.56 2.44
CA LEU A 131 -2.57 6.03 1.96
C LEU A 131 -1.68 7.24 1.68
N PRO A 132 -0.60 7.46 2.45
CA PRO A 132 0.15 8.69 2.34
C PRO A 132 0.57 8.82 0.88
N LEU A 133 -0.06 9.76 0.17
CA LEU A 133 0.36 10.18 -1.15
C LEU A 133 1.70 10.89 -0.90
N MET A 134 2.76 10.09 -0.82
CA MET A 134 4.11 10.62 -0.73
C MET A 134 4.42 11.24 -2.09
N PRO A 135 4.85 12.53 -2.12
CA PRO A 135 5.25 13.21 -3.35
C PRO A 135 6.47 12.57 -4.02
#